data_AF-A0A962Z7X6-F1
#
_entry.id   AF-A0A962Z7X6-F1
#
_cell.length_a   1.000
_cell.length_b   1.000
_cell.length_c   1.000
_cell.angle_alpha   90.00
_cell.angle_beta   90.00
_cell.angle_gamma   90.00
#
_symmetry.space_group_name_H-M   'P 1'
#
loop_
_entity.id
_entity.type
_entity.pdbx_description
1 polymer ?
#
loop_
_entity_poly.entity_id
_entity_poly.type
_entity_poly.pdbx_seq_one_letter_code
_entity_poly.pdbx_strand_id
1 'polypeptide(L)'
;LALTDFEIAGRAKLQASLPIHDYLRRGLDEVREKYDVILLDCRPDLGMSTLNALVAASGIFVPVTMSQLDIASMGEFFRFSAFLLEQLQELGVEESHLGLDFVRLIVNRFDPGQAAQAQCHHWMLARMPDQVVR
;
A
#
# COMPACT_ATOMS: atom_id res chain seq x y z
N LEU A 1 -10.95 -9.68 -8.84
CA LEU A 1 -10.66 -8.78 -7.71
C LEU A 1 -11.89 -8.48 -6.84
N ALA A 2 -13.10 -8.15 -7.35
CA ALA A 2 -14.28 -7.99 -6.47
C ALA A 2 -14.72 -9.32 -5.83
N LEU A 3 -14.56 -10.42 -6.56
CA LEU A 3 -14.70 -11.78 -6.05
C LEU A 3 -13.69 -12.08 -4.93
N THR A 4 -12.49 -11.48 -4.99
CA THR A 4 -11.41 -11.71 -4.02
C THR A 4 -11.77 -11.13 -2.65
N ASP A 5 -12.34 -9.93 -2.59
CA ASP A 5 -12.80 -9.35 -1.31
C ASP A 5 -13.92 -10.20 -0.68
N PHE A 6 -14.85 -10.70 -1.52
CA PHE A 6 -15.91 -11.59 -1.07
C PHE A 6 -15.37 -12.95 -0.59
N GLU A 7 -14.37 -13.50 -1.29
CA GLU A 7 -13.69 -14.75 -0.89
C GLU A 7 -12.94 -14.59 0.43
N ILE A 8 -12.21 -13.48 0.62
CA ILE A 8 -11.52 -13.16 1.88
C ILE A 8 -12.54 -13.05 3.01
N ALA A 9 -13.64 -12.31 2.81
CA ALA A 9 -14.71 -12.17 3.79
C ALA A 9 -15.43 -13.50 4.08
N GLY A 10 -15.67 -14.31 3.05
CA GLY A 10 -16.30 -15.62 3.16
C GLY A 10 -15.44 -16.62 3.92
N ARG A 11 -14.14 -16.68 3.61
CA ARG A 11 -13.19 -17.57 4.29
C ARG A 11 -12.93 -17.15 5.74
N ALA A 12 -12.85 -15.85 6.02
CA ALA A 12 -12.76 -15.35 7.39
C ALA A 12 -13.98 -15.72 8.25
N LYS A 13 -15.20 -15.69 7.67
CA LYS A 13 -16.40 -16.17 8.38
C LYS A 13 -16.37 -17.68 8.67
N LEU A 14 -15.78 -18.48 7.79
CA LEU A 14 -15.64 -19.93 7.97
C LEU A 14 -14.52 -20.30 8.95
N GLN A 15 -13.49 -19.45 9.07
CA GLN A 15 -12.38 -19.59 10.00
C GLN A 15 -12.45 -18.49 11.07
N ALA A 16 -13.39 -18.65 12.01
CA ALA A 16 -13.74 -17.66 13.03
C ALA A 16 -12.59 -17.20 13.96
N SER A 17 -11.42 -17.86 13.92
CA SER A 17 -10.24 -17.54 14.73
C SER A 17 -9.20 -16.65 14.03
N LEU A 18 -9.40 -16.31 12.76
CA LEU A 18 -8.39 -15.59 11.97
C LEU A 18 -8.75 -14.11 11.75
N PRO A 19 -7.87 -13.17 12.11
CA PRO A 19 -8.07 -11.78 11.78
C PRO A 19 -8.07 -11.59 10.26
N ILE A 20 -9.15 -11.02 9.73
CA ILE A 20 -9.39 -10.92 8.28
C ILE A 20 -8.30 -10.12 7.53
N HIS A 21 -7.60 -9.22 8.22
CA HIS A 21 -6.52 -8.40 7.66
C HIS A 21 -5.20 -9.17 7.49
N ASP A 22 -5.06 -10.33 8.14
CA ASP A 22 -3.83 -11.11 8.18
C ASP A 22 -3.83 -12.30 7.20
N TYR A 23 -4.93 -12.48 6.48
CA TYR A 23 -5.19 -13.67 5.66
C TYR A 23 -4.11 -13.87 4.58
N LEU A 24 -3.76 -12.80 3.87
CA LEU A 24 -2.75 -12.85 2.82
C LEU A 24 -1.35 -13.13 3.37
N ARG A 25 -0.96 -12.50 4.49
CA ARG A 25 0.37 -12.69 5.09
C ARG A 25 0.62 -14.17 5.41
N ARG A 26 -0.35 -14.82 6.06
CA ARG A 26 -0.25 -16.25 6.42
C ARG A 26 -0.20 -17.17 5.19
N GLY A 27 -0.98 -16.85 4.15
CA GLY A 27 -0.91 -17.61 2.90
C GLY A 27 0.43 -17.46 2.19
N LEU A 28 1.05 -16.27 2.27
CA LEU A 28 2.40 -16.05 1.72
C LEU A 28 3.48 -16.78 2.52
N ASP A 29 3.35 -16.93 3.84
CA ASP A 29 4.31 -17.67 4.67
C ASP A 29 4.58 -19.09 4.16
N GLU A 30 3.58 -19.77 3.59
CA GLU A 30 3.71 -21.13 3.03
C GLU A 30 4.58 -21.19 1.77
N VAL A 31 4.80 -20.05 1.10
CA VAL A 31 5.54 -19.97 -0.17
C VAL A 31 6.75 -19.03 -0.11
N ARG A 32 6.96 -18.31 1.00
CA ARG A 32 8.05 -17.32 1.17
C ARG A 32 9.43 -17.88 0.84
N GLU A 33 9.73 -19.12 1.24
CA GLU A 33 11.03 -19.74 0.97
C GLU A 33 11.26 -20.12 -0.51
N LYS A 34 10.22 -20.04 -1.35
CA LYS A 34 10.28 -20.43 -2.77
C LYS A 34 10.56 -19.25 -3.71
N TYR A 35 10.48 -18.01 -3.21
CA TYR A 35 10.60 -16.81 -4.02
C TYR A 35 11.46 -15.77 -3.31
N ASP A 36 12.43 -15.20 -4.02
CA ASP A 36 13.24 -14.10 -3.49
C ASP A 36 12.42 -12.81 -3.36
N VAL A 37 11.45 -12.61 -4.26
CA VAL A 37 10.60 -11.42 -4.34
C VAL A 37 9.17 -11.82 -4.67
N ILE A 38 8.21 -11.25 -3.95
CA ILE A 38 6.78 -11.39 -4.20
C ILE A 38 6.20 -10.01 -4.46
N LEU A 39 5.62 -9.79 -5.64
CA LEU A 39 4.95 -8.54 -6.00
C LEU A 39 3.45 -8.67 -5.73
N LEU A 40 2.90 -7.72 -4.97
CA LEU A 40 1.48 -7.60 -4.70
C LEU A 40 0.92 -6.44 -5.53
N ASP A 41 0.07 -6.73 -6.51
CA ASP A 41 -0.63 -5.73 -7.33
C ASP A 41 -2.10 -5.68 -6.92
N CYS A 42 -2.47 -4.64 -6.18
CA CYS A 42 -3.83 -4.42 -5.69
C CYS A 42 -4.46 -3.20 -6.37
N ARG A 43 -5.79 -3.23 -6.49
CA ARG A 43 -6.52 -2.03 -6.90
C ARG A 43 -6.30 -0.91 -5.87
N PRO A 44 -6.36 0.36 -6.27
CA PRO A 44 -6.25 1.50 -5.37
C PRO A 44 -7.56 1.74 -4.58
N ASP A 45 -8.32 0.67 -4.28
CA ASP A 45 -9.45 0.72 -3.38
C ASP A 45 -8.98 0.27 -2.00
N LEU A 46 -9.42 0.90 -0.91
CA LEU A 46 -9.06 0.46 0.45
C LEU A 46 -10.01 -0.66 0.91
N GLY A 47 -10.26 -1.61 0.01
CA GLY A 47 -11.00 -2.83 0.28
C GLY A 47 -10.18 -3.85 1.06
N MET A 48 -10.78 -5.02 1.31
CA MET A 48 -10.15 -6.06 2.13
C MET A 48 -8.87 -6.60 1.52
N SER A 49 -8.81 -6.75 0.20
CA SER A 49 -7.62 -7.20 -0.53
C SER A 49 -6.45 -6.22 -0.40
N THR A 50 -6.70 -4.91 -0.51
CA THR A 50 -5.67 -3.87 -0.33
C THR A 50 -5.20 -3.78 1.11
N LEU A 51 -6.10 -3.87 2.10
CA LEU A 51 -5.70 -3.91 3.50
C LEU A 51 -4.82 -5.14 3.80
N ASN A 52 -5.20 -6.31 3.29
CA ASN A 52 -4.39 -7.52 3.41
C ASN A 52 -3.03 -7.38 2.72
N ALA A 53 -2.97 -6.73 1.55
CA ALA A 53 -1.72 -6.44 0.86
C ALA A 53 -0.82 -5.50 1.67
N LEU A 54 -1.39 -4.43 2.25
CA LEU A 54 -0.67 -3.50 3.11
C LEU A 54 -0.08 -4.19 4.35
N VAL A 55 -0.86 -5.06 5.01
CA VAL A 55 -0.39 -5.83 6.18
C VAL A 55 0.66 -6.88 5.81
N ALA A 56 0.56 -7.49 4.62
CA ALA A 56 1.47 -8.53 4.18
C ALA A 56 2.78 -8.01 3.57
N ALA A 57 2.80 -6.77 3.08
CA ALA A 57 3.93 -6.18 2.37
C ALA A 57 5.07 -5.76 3.32
N SER A 58 6.30 -5.91 2.83
CA SER A 58 7.53 -5.38 3.48
C SER A 58 7.92 -4.00 2.94
N GLY A 59 7.32 -3.55 1.85
CA GLY A 59 7.62 -2.26 1.24
C GLY A 59 6.61 -1.94 0.15
N ILE A 60 6.44 -0.64 -0.14
CA ILE A 60 5.49 -0.17 -1.17
C ILE A 60 6.20 0.70 -2.18
N PHE A 61 5.92 0.43 -3.45
CA PHE A 61 6.21 1.35 -4.55
C PHE A 61 4.91 2.02 -5.01
N VAL A 62 4.91 3.36 -5.06
CA VAL A 62 3.77 4.14 -5.54
C VAL A 62 4.12 4.81 -6.85
N PRO A 63 3.52 4.39 -7.99
CA PRO A 63 3.65 5.12 -9.23
C PRO A 63 2.87 6.43 -9.14
N VAL A 64 3.53 7.56 -9.39
CA VAL A 64 2.93 8.89 -9.32
C VAL A 64 3.27 9.71 -10.56
N THR A 65 2.26 10.30 -11.18
CA THR A 65 2.41 11.33 -12.21
C THR A 65 2.57 12.70 -11.55
N MET A 66 3.36 13.59 -12.15
CA MET A 66 3.68 14.91 -11.57
C MET A 66 2.53 15.90 -11.77
N SER A 67 1.33 15.55 -11.32
CA SER A 67 0.18 16.44 -11.26
C SER A 67 -0.20 16.74 -9.80
N GLN A 68 -0.75 17.92 -9.57
CA GLN A 68 -1.20 18.32 -8.22
C GLN A 68 -2.28 17.36 -7.70
N LEU A 69 -3.15 16.87 -8.58
CA LEU A 69 -4.21 15.94 -8.21
C LEU A 69 -3.65 14.60 -7.75
N ASP A 70 -2.71 14.02 -8.50
CA ASP A 70 -2.14 12.71 -8.17
C ASP A 70 -1.35 12.76 -6.86
N ILE A 71 -0.57 13.81 -6.65
CA ILE A 71 0.17 14.03 -5.40
C ILE A 71 -0.79 14.19 -4.21
N ALA A 72 -1.88 14.95 -4.39
CA ALA A 72 -2.89 15.13 -3.35
C ALA A 72 -3.62 13.81 -3.03
N SER A 73 -4.04 13.07 -4.05
CA SER A 73 -4.69 11.76 -3.91
C SER A 73 -3.79 10.73 -3.24
N MET A 74 -2.50 10.69 -3.59
CA MET A 74 -1.51 9.86 -2.92
C MET A 74 -1.40 10.20 -1.43
N GLY A 75 -1.36 11.49 -1.09
CA GLY A 75 -1.33 11.92 0.31
C GLY A 75 -2.58 11.50 1.08
N GLU A 76 -3.76 11.56 0.46
CA GLU A 76 -5.02 11.11 1.09
C GLU A 76 -5.05 9.59 1.29
N PHE A 77 -4.60 8.82 0.30
CA PHE A 77 -4.48 7.38 0.41
C PHE A 77 -3.63 6.98 1.62
N PHE A 78 -2.46 7.60 1.81
CA PHE A 78 -1.60 7.28 2.95
C PHE A 78 -2.15 7.74 4.29
N ARG A 79 -2.82 8.90 4.34
CA ARG A 79 -3.52 9.35 5.56
C ARG A 79 -4.57 8.35 5.99
N PHE A 80 -5.40 7.91 5.05
CA PHE A 80 -6.45 6.95 5.35
C PHE A 80 -5.88 5.56 5.67
N SER A 81 -4.82 5.12 4.97
CA SER A 81 -4.15 3.86 5.28
C SER A 81 -3.61 3.86 6.71
N ALA A 82 -2.93 4.92 7.13
CA ALA A 82 -2.44 5.09 8.49
C ALA A 82 -3.59 5.03 9.52
N PHE A 83 -4.67 5.78 9.27
CA PHE A 83 -5.86 5.75 10.11
C PHE A 83 -6.46 4.34 10.25
N LEU A 84 -6.63 3.59 9.15
CA LEU A 84 -7.16 2.23 9.21
C LEU A 84 -6.29 1.30 10.06
N LEU A 85 -4.98 1.46 10.01
CA LEU A 85 -4.05 0.62 10.74
C LEU A 85 -4.01 0.96 12.22
N GLU A 86 -4.07 2.24 12.57
CA GLU A 86 -4.24 2.69 13.96
C GLU A 86 -5.52 2.10 14.57
N GLN A 87 -6.63 2.08 13.81
CA GLN A 87 -7.89 1.48 14.26
C GLN A 87 -7.79 -0.04 14.50
N LEU A 88 -6.95 -0.76 13.75
CA LEU A 88 -6.70 -2.18 14.01
C LEU A 88 -5.94 -2.41 15.33
N GLN A 89 -5.04 -1.49 15.70
CA GLN A 89 -4.30 -1.56 16.97
C GLN A 89 -5.23 -1.37 18.18
N GLU A 90 -6.18 -0.45 18.09
CA GLU A 90 -7.16 -0.19 19.17
C GLU A 90 -8.04 -1.41 19.49
N LEU A 91 -8.19 -2.35 18.53
CA LEU A 91 -8.94 -3.59 18.72
C LEU A 91 -8.14 -4.73 19.39
N GLY A 92 -6.94 -4.44 19.89
CA GLY A 92 -6.11 -5.42 20.60
C GLY A 92 -5.44 -6.45 19.69
N VAL A 93 -5.32 -6.13 18.40
CA VAL A 93 -4.50 -6.91 17.47
C VAL A 93 -3.04 -6.61 17.82
N GLU A 94 -2.31 -7.62 18.31
CA GLU A 94 -0.86 -7.48 18.57
C GLU A 94 -0.17 -6.94 17.31
N GLU A 95 0.66 -5.91 17.52
CA GLU A 95 1.23 -5.02 16.52
C GLU A 95 1.39 -5.64 15.12
N SER A 96 0.50 -5.27 14.21
CA SER A 96 0.94 -4.98 12.85
C SER A 96 1.21 -3.49 12.79
N HIS A 97 2.38 -3.06 13.27
CA HIS A 97 3.01 -1.95 12.59
C HIS A 97 2.97 -2.29 11.09
N LEU A 98 2.67 -1.33 10.21
CA LEU A 98 3.09 -1.47 8.82
C LEU A 98 4.58 -1.74 8.90
N GLY A 99 4.99 -3.01 8.83
CA GLY A 99 6.38 -3.45 8.78
C GLY A 99 6.97 -3.13 7.42
N LEU A 100 6.62 -1.96 6.91
CA LEU A 100 7.16 -1.41 5.69
C LEU A 100 8.54 -0.89 6.03
N ASP A 101 9.54 -1.58 5.50
CA ASP A 101 10.92 -1.12 5.47
C ASP A 101 11.03 0.17 4.65
N PHE A 102 10.14 0.34 3.66
CA PHE A 102 10.11 1.53 2.83
C PHE A 102 8.75 1.82 2.19
N VAL A 103 8.55 3.11 1.92
CA VAL A 103 7.66 3.62 0.88
C VAL A 103 8.54 4.37 -0.13
N ARG A 104 8.37 4.05 -1.41
CA ARG A 104 9.15 4.64 -2.50
C ARG A 104 8.23 5.11 -3.63
N LEU A 105 8.43 6.34 -4.08
CA LEU A 105 7.67 6.97 -5.15
C LEU A 105 8.41 6.73 -6.48
N ILE A 106 7.70 6.18 -7.44
CA ILE A 106 8.19 5.99 -8.81
C ILE A 106 7.53 7.06 -9.67
N VAL A 107 8.33 7.99 -10.19
CA VAL A 107 7.84 9.03 -11.09
C VAL A 107 7.50 8.39 -12.45
N ASN A 108 6.25 8.51 -12.88
CA ASN A 108 5.78 7.98 -14.16
C ASN A 108 5.35 9.10 -15.12
N ARG A 109 5.59 8.92 -16.42
CA ARG A 109 5.19 9.84 -17.51
C ARG A 109 5.60 11.31 -17.27
N PHE A 110 6.79 11.53 -16.70
CA PHE A 110 7.29 12.89 -16.44
C PHE A 110 7.80 13.56 -17.71
N ASP A 111 7.27 14.75 -17.99
CA ASP A 111 7.71 15.64 -19.07
C ASP A 111 8.21 16.97 -18.47
N PRO A 112 9.54 17.22 -18.44
CA PRO A 112 10.09 18.45 -17.89
C PRO A 112 9.75 19.69 -18.74
N GLY A 113 9.31 19.53 -19.99
CA GLY A 113 8.83 20.62 -20.83
C GLY A 113 7.49 21.19 -20.35
N GLN A 114 6.73 20.43 -19.55
CA GLN A 114 5.50 20.89 -18.94
C GLN A 114 5.79 21.58 -17.60
N ALA A 115 5.63 22.90 -17.57
CA ALA A 115 5.91 23.72 -16.39
C ALA A 115 5.21 23.23 -15.11
N ALA A 116 3.95 22.79 -15.23
CA ALA A 116 3.19 22.25 -14.09
C ALA A 116 3.83 20.96 -13.53
N GLN A 117 4.29 20.06 -14.41
CA GLN A 117 4.97 18.84 -13.97
C GLN A 117 6.33 19.14 -13.35
N ALA A 118 7.11 20.03 -13.97
CA ALA A 118 8.41 20.43 -13.45
C ALA A 118 8.29 21.05 -12.05
N GLN A 119 7.26 21.87 -11.81
CA GLN A 119 6.99 22.47 -10.51
C GLN A 119 6.61 21.43 -9.45
N CYS A 120 5.70 20.50 -9.78
CA CYS A 120 5.31 19.40 -8.90
C CYS A 120 6.51 18.50 -8.55
N HIS A 121 7.33 18.17 -9.55
CA HIS A 121 8.54 17.37 -9.37
C HIS A 121 9.55 18.05 -8.44
N HIS A 122 9.80 19.35 -8.64
CA HIS A 122 10.68 20.13 -7.77
C HIS A 122 10.15 20.19 -6.33
N TRP A 123 8.86 20.44 -6.15
CA TRP A 123 8.21 20.46 -4.85
C TRP A 123 8.35 19.10 -4.13
N MET A 124 8.15 18.00 -4.86
CA MET A 124 8.23 16.66 -4.30
C MET A 124 9.65 16.30 -3.85
N LEU A 125 10.66 16.60 -4.67
CA LEU A 125 12.06 16.39 -4.31
C LEU A 125 12.51 17.27 -3.14
N ALA A 126 12.00 18.51 -3.03
CA ALA A 126 12.31 19.39 -1.91
C ALA A 126 11.70 18.90 -0.59
N ARG A 127 10.55 18.20 -0.63
CA ARG A 127 9.83 17.77 0.56
C ARG A 127 10.13 16.33 1.00
N MET A 128 10.40 15.44 0.05
CA MET A 128 10.52 13.99 0.28
C MET A 128 11.66 13.37 -0.57
N PRO A 129 12.90 13.89 -0.49
CA PRO A 129 13.99 13.49 -1.38
C PRO A 129 14.35 12.01 -1.30
N ASP A 130 14.21 11.39 -0.13
CA ASP A 130 14.61 9.99 0.10
C ASP A 130 13.55 8.98 -0.33
N GLN A 131 12.31 9.43 -0.56
CA GLN A 131 11.23 8.57 -1.00
C GLN A 131 11.17 8.47 -2.52
N VAL A 132 11.64 9.47 -3.27
CA VAL A 132 11.59 9.45 -4.73
C VAL A 132 12.73 8.58 -5.27
N VAL A 133 12.39 7.53 -6.02
CA VAL A 133 13.36 6.72 -6.76
C VAL A 133 13.94 7.58 -7.87
N ARG A 134 15.27 7.70 -7.89
CA ARG A 134 16.02 8.47 -8.89
C ARG A 134 16.35 7.64 -10.12
#